data_AF-A0A0D6R784-F1
#
_entry.id   AF-A0A0D6R784-F1
#
_cell.length_a   1.000
_cell.length_b   1.000
_cell.length_c   1.000
_cell.angle_alpha   90.00
_cell.angle_beta   90.00
_cell.angle_gamma   90.00
#
_symmetry.space_group_name_H-M   'P 1'
#
loop_
_entity.id
_entity.type
_entity.pdbx_description
1 polymer ?
#
loop_
_entity_poly.entity_id
_entity_poly.type
_entity_poly.pdbx_seq_one_letter_code
_entity_poly.pdbx_strand_id
1 'polypeptide(L)'
;MYGASAQLVFTLKGGTVNGFTLDNALGEFILTHPNMRMPTKRAIYSVNEGNSQYWSEQTIAYFNSLKFPPKTADGKDGKPYSSRYIGSMVADAYRTLLYGGIFAYPADKKSPKGKLRILYECAPMAMVMENAGGNAVDSNMKRLMEVVPSHIHDRSGIYMGSKEEMDKVIKAHS
;
A
#
# COMPACT_ATOMS: atom_id res chain seq x y z
N MET A 1 -10.16 -7.07 9.07
CA MET A 1 -9.81 -5.84 9.82
C MET A 1 -10.78 -5.69 10.97
N TYR A 2 -10.27 -5.55 12.20
CA TYR A 2 -11.08 -5.20 13.37
C TYR A 2 -10.91 -3.70 13.63
N GLY A 3 -11.78 -2.89 13.02
CA GLY A 3 -11.83 -1.43 13.20
C GLY A 3 -13.10 -1.03 13.95
N ALA A 4 -13.65 0.14 13.63
CA ALA A 4 -14.98 0.54 14.13
C ALA A 4 -16.09 -0.44 13.72
N SER A 5 -15.89 -1.15 12.61
CA SER A 5 -16.62 -2.37 12.24
C SER A 5 -15.63 -3.47 11.83
N ALA A 6 -16.05 -4.72 11.95
CA ALA A 6 -15.26 -5.85 11.48
C ALA A 6 -15.50 -6.07 9.98
N GLN A 7 -14.41 -6.07 9.21
CA GLN A 7 -14.42 -6.23 7.76
C GLN A 7 -13.64 -7.47 7.35
N LEU A 8 -14.22 -8.29 6.49
CA LEU A 8 -13.55 -9.39 5.79
C LEU A 8 -13.39 -8.98 4.32
N VAL A 9 -12.15 -8.92 3.83
CA VAL A 9 -11.86 -8.69 2.41
C VAL A 9 -11.34 -9.99 1.83
N PHE A 10 -11.94 -10.42 0.72
CA PHE A 10 -11.69 -11.71 0.11
C PHE A 10 -11.43 -11.56 -1.39
N THR A 11 -10.48 -12.35 -1.90
CA THR A 11 -10.22 -12.47 -3.32
C THR A 11 -9.59 -13.83 -3.65
N LEU A 12 -9.68 -14.23 -4.91
CA LEU A 12 -9.01 -15.40 -5.48
C LEU A 12 -8.04 -14.92 -6.58
N LYS A 13 -7.05 -15.75 -6.93
CA LYS A 13 -6.10 -15.42 -8.00
C LYS A 13 -6.85 -15.08 -9.31
N GLY A 14 -6.68 -13.85 -9.80
CA GLY A 14 -7.34 -13.36 -11.02
C GLY A 14 -8.85 -13.08 -10.86
N GLY A 15 -9.39 -13.15 -9.65
CA GLY A 15 -10.79 -12.88 -9.33
C GLY A 15 -11.05 -11.42 -8.93
N THR A 16 -12.30 -11.14 -8.58
CA THR A 16 -12.69 -9.85 -8.00
C THR A 16 -12.31 -9.77 -6.53
N VAL A 17 -12.20 -8.54 -6.00
CA VAL A 17 -12.07 -8.29 -4.57
C VAL A 17 -13.46 -7.98 -4.01
N ASN A 18 -13.84 -8.62 -2.92
CA ASN A 18 -15.14 -8.41 -2.29
C ASN A 18 -14.96 -8.14 -0.80
N GLY A 19 -15.71 -7.15 -0.29
CA GLY A 19 -15.70 -6.75 1.11
C GLY A 19 -17.01 -7.11 1.80
N PHE A 20 -16.89 -7.71 2.97
CA PHE A 20 -18.00 -8.13 3.81
C PHE A 20 -17.90 -7.44 5.17
N THR A 21 -19.02 -6.95 5.69
CA THR A 21 -19.11 -6.38 7.04
C THR A 21 -19.75 -7.41 7.97
N LEU A 22 -19.17 -7.61 9.16
CA LEU A 22 -19.82 -8.41 10.19
C LEU A 22 -21.04 -7.69 10.73
N ASP A 23 -22.21 -8.32 10.63
CA ASP A 23 -23.38 -7.95 11.42
C ASP A 23 -23.29 -8.64 12.77
N ASN A 24 -23.15 -7.86 13.85
CA ASN A 24 -22.99 -8.40 15.20
C ASN A 24 -24.28 -9.01 15.76
N ALA A 25 -25.46 -8.61 15.27
CA ALA A 25 -26.72 -9.15 15.74
C ALA A 25 -26.98 -10.55 15.15
N LEU A 26 -26.58 -10.76 13.89
CA LEU A 26 -26.74 -12.04 13.19
C LEU A 26 -25.53 -12.97 13.36
N GLY A 27 -24.34 -12.42 13.60
CA GLY A 27 -23.10 -13.19 13.63
C GLY A 27 -22.59 -13.59 12.23
N GLU A 28 -23.03 -12.88 11.19
CA GLU A 28 -22.73 -13.20 9.79
C GLU A 28 -21.96 -12.08 9.08
N PHE A 29 -21.07 -12.46 8.16
CA PHE A 29 -20.41 -11.53 7.25
C PHE A 29 -21.28 -11.28 6.03
N ILE A 30 -21.87 -10.09 5.95
CA ILE A 30 -22.75 -9.68 4.84
C ILE A 30 -21.93 -9.00 3.75
N LEU A 31 -22.15 -9.37 2.49
CA LEU A 31 -21.50 -8.72 1.35
C LEU A 31 -21.99 -7.27 1.25
N THR A 32 -21.09 -6.32 1.50
CA THR A 32 -21.39 -4.88 1.52
C THR A 32 -20.64 -4.10 0.44
N HIS A 33 -19.54 -4.65 -0.07
CA HIS A 33 -18.71 -4.03 -1.10
C HIS A 33 -18.40 -5.04 -2.21
N PRO A 34 -19.36 -5.29 -3.14
CA PRO A 34 -19.12 -6.18 -4.27
C PRO A 34 -18.12 -5.55 -5.25
N ASN A 35 -17.22 -6.38 -5.82
CA ASN A 35 -16.26 -5.99 -6.85
C ASN A 35 -15.50 -4.67 -6.53
N MET A 36 -14.89 -4.62 -5.35
CA MET A 36 -14.08 -3.49 -4.91
C MET A 36 -13.00 -3.17 -5.94
N ARG A 37 -12.95 -1.89 -6.34
CA ARG A 37 -11.91 -1.34 -7.21
C ARG A 37 -11.24 -0.18 -6.50
N MET A 38 -9.91 -0.18 -6.49
CA MET A 38 -9.14 0.91 -5.92
C MET A 38 -9.14 2.09 -6.89
N PRO A 39 -9.29 3.34 -6.39
CA PRO A 39 -9.09 4.53 -7.23
C PRO A 39 -7.71 4.52 -7.90
N THR A 40 -7.63 4.96 -9.17
CA THR A 40 -6.37 4.93 -9.93
C THR A 40 -5.32 5.91 -9.41
N LYS A 41 -5.75 6.97 -8.71
CA LYS A 41 -4.90 7.98 -8.06
C LYS A 41 -5.57 8.61 -6.84
N ARG A 42 -4.76 9.05 -5.87
CA ARG A 42 -5.19 9.87 -4.73
C ARG A 42 -3.96 10.50 -4.07
N ALA A 43 -4.07 11.77 -3.70
CA ALA A 43 -3.01 12.49 -3.00
C ALA A 43 -2.95 12.13 -1.49
N ILE A 44 -2.75 10.84 -1.18
CA ILE A 44 -2.56 10.31 0.18
C ILE A 44 -1.34 9.39 0.18
N TYR A 45 -0.46 9.53 1.16
CA TYR A 45 0.62 8.58 1.41
C TYR A 45 0.61 8.10 2.86
N SER A 46 1.12 6.89 3.06
CA SER A 46 1.15 6.20 4.35
C SER A 46 2.48 5.50 4.54
N VAL A 47 3.32 6.05 5.40
CA VAL A 47 4.66 5.53 5.70
C VAL A 47 5.08 6.00 7.08
N ASN A 48 5.92 5.23 7.78
CA ASN A 48 6.51 5.67 9.06
C ASN A 48 7.69 6.63 8.84
N GLU A 49 7.41 7.92 8.77
CA GLU A 49 8.43 8.96 8.58
C GLU A 49 9.48 9.07 9.69
N GLY A 50 9.23 8.49 10.87
CA GLY A 50 10.22 8.42 11.95
C GLY A 50 11.46 7.60 11.58
N ASN A 51 11.39 6.77 10.53
CA ASN A 51 12.52 5.99 10.01
C ASN A 51 13.29 6.71 8.90
N SER A 52 12.93 7.94 8.53
CA SER A 52 13.52 8.67 7.39
C SER A 52 15.04 8.77 7.41
N GLN A 53 15.66 8.91 8.59
CA GLN A 53 17.13 8.89 8.75
C GLN A 53 17.81 7.59 8.27
N TYR A 54 17.06 6.48 8.17
CA TYR A 54 17.58 5.17 7.77
C TYR A 54 17.25 4.81 6.33
N TRP A 55 16.39 5.57 5.65
CA TRP A 55 15.97 5.28 4.29
C TRP A 55 17.10 5.51 3.28
N SER A 56 16.91 4.96 2.08
CA SER A 56 17.74 5.33 0.92
C SER A 56 17.45 6.77 0.48
N GLU A 57 18.39 7.36 -0.25
CA GLU A 57 18.22 8.71 -0.79
C GLU A 57 17.02 8.80 -1.74
N GLN A 58 16.78 7.77 -2.55
CA GLN A 58 15.64 7.69 -3.47
C GLN A 58 14.31 7.71 -2.70
N THR A 59 14.21 6.94 -1.61
CA THR A 59 12.99 6.92 -0.79
C THR A 59 12.76 8.27 -0.09
N ILE A 60 13.83 8.91 0.42
CA ILE A 60 13.75 10.27 0.99
C ILE A 60 13.29 11.27 -0.06
N ALA A 61 13.92 11.27 -1.23
CA ALA A 61 13.58 12.16 -2.35
C ALA A 61 12.13 11.98 -2.79
N TYR A 62 11.68 10.72 -2.92
CA TYR A 62 10.31 10.38 -3.27
C TYR A 62 9.30 10.99 -2.28
N PHE A 63 9.41 10.69 -0.98
CA PHE A 63 8.47 11.22 0.01
C PHE A 63 8.57 12.74 0.17
N ASN A 64 9.75 13.34 -0.01
CA ASN A 64 9.89 14.80 -0.03
C ASN A 64 9.17 15.42 -1.23
N SER A 65 9.18 14.78 -2.40
CA SER A 65 8.44 15.26 -3.57
C SER A 65 6.92 15.30 -3.35
N LEU A 66 6.39 14.44 -2.48
CA LEU A 66 4.96 14.43 -2.12
C LEU A 66 4.58 15.57 -1.16
N LYS A 67 5.53 16.00 -0.31
CA LYS A 67 5.35 17.11 0.65
C LYS A 67 5.59 18.47 0.02
N PHE A 68 6.53 18.53 -0.90
CA PHE A 68 6.96 19.76 -1.60
C PHE A 68 6.80 19.57 -3.10
N PRO A 69 5.57 19.35 -3.59
CA PRO A 69 5.34 19.16 -5.02
C PRO A 69 5.72 20.42 -5.79
N PRO A 70 6.29 20.28 -7.00
CA PRO A 70 6.66 21.42 -7.82
C PRO A 70 5.42 22.20 -8.26
N LYS A 71 5.65 23.42 -8.74
CA LYS A 71 4.60 24.20 -9.40
C LYS A 71 4.04 23.44 -10.60
N THR A 72 2.74 23.60 -10.78
CA THR A 72 1.99 23.15 -11.95
C THR A 72 2.41 23.92 -13.20
N ALA A 73 2.07 23.40 -14.39
CA ALA A 73 2.42 24.03 -15.66
C ALA A 73 1.84 25.44 -15.82
N ASP A 74 0.72 25.74 -15.16
CA ASP A 74 0.09 27.06 -15.09
C ASP A 74 0.63 27.95 -13.95
N GLY A 75 1.75 27.56 -13.34
CA GLY A 75 2.48 28.37 -12.36
C GLY A 75 1.90 28.38 -10.94
N LYS A 76 0.82 27.62 -10.69
CA LYS A 76 0.25 27.46 -9.33
C LYS A 76 1.07 26.47 -8.51
N ASP A 77 1.09 26.68 -7.19
CA ASP A 77 1.75 25.75 -6.29
C ASP A 77 1.13 24.34 -6.37
N GLY A 78 1.99 23.33 -6.38
CA GLY A 78 1.54 21.95 -6.28
C GLY A 78 0.85 21.70 -4.94
N LYS A 79 -0.22 20.91 -4.93
CA LYS A 79 -0.90 20.56 -3.68
C LYS A 79 -0.20 19.38 -3.01
N PRO A 80 0.25 19.51 -1.74
CA PRO A 80 0.91 18.40 -1.04
C PRO A 80 -0.05 17.25 -0.79
N TYR A 81 0.52 16.06 -0.62
CA TYR A 81 -0.23 14.85 -0.30
C TYR A 81 -0.59 14.85 1.19
N SER A 82 -1.76 14.30 1.52
CA SER A 82 -2.12 14.07 2.92
C SER A 82 -1.39 12.85 3.48
N SER A 83 -0.66 13.01 4.58
CA SER A 83 -0.05 11.90 5.32
C SER A 83 -1.08 11.20 6.21
N ARG A 84 -1.16 9.87 6.15
CA ARG A 84 -1.98 9.06 7.06
C ARG A 84 -1.23 7.78 7.39
N TYR A 85 -0.85 7.57 8.65
CA TYR A 85 -0.18 6.35 9.07
C TYR A 85 -0.76 5.87 10.39
N ILE A 86 -1.47 4.74 10.35
CA ILE A 86 -2.13 4.15 11.52
C ILE A 86 -1.13 3.29 12.30
N GLY A 87 -0.15 2.70 11.62
CA GLY A 87 0.82 1.77 12.22
C GLY A 87 0.32 0.32 12.26
N SER A 88 -0.84 0.06 11.67
CA SER A 88 -1.39 -1.28 11.45
C SER A 88 -1.49 -1.51 9.95
N MET A 89 -0.70 -2.45 9.43
CA MET A 89 -0.66 -2.76 8.00
C MET A 89 -2.06 -3.02 7.44
N VAL A 90 -2.87 -3.80 8.15
CA VAL A 90 -4.24 -4.13 7.72
C VAL A 90 -5.10 -2.88 7.61
N ALA A 91 -5.02 -1.95 8.57
CA ALA A 91 -5.82 -0.74 8.56
C ALA A 91 -5.35 0.25 7.47
N ASP A 92 -4.04 0.43 7.34
CA ASP A 92 -3.46 1.31 6.32
C ASP A 92 -3.71 0.75 4.89
N ALA A 93 -3.59 -0.56 4.69
CA ALA A 93 -3.91 -1.23 3.44
C ALA A 93 -5.41 -1.13 3.10
N TYR A 94 -6.29 -1.40 4.06
CA TYR A 94 -7.75 -1.31 3.84
C TYR A 94 -8.18 0.12 3.45
N ARG A 95 -7.65 1.14 4.13
CA ARG A 95 -7.89 2.54 3.75
C ARG A 95 -7.39 2.82 2.33
N THR A 96 -6.20 2.34 1.99
CA THR A 96 -5.60 2.54 0.67
C THR A 96 -6.44 1.86 -0.42
N LEU A 97 -6.95 0.65 -0.17
CA LEU A 97 -7.86 -0.05 -1.07
C LEU A 97 -9.15 0.75 -1.34
N LEU A 98 -9.75 1.35 -0.32
CA LEU A 98 -11.00 2.10 -0.46
C LEU A 98 -10.82 3.49 -1.08
N TYR A 99 -9.81 4.24 -0.66
CA TYR A 99 -9.67 5.66 -1.00
C TYR A 99 -8.57 5.96 -2.01
N GLY A 100 -7.74 4.97 -2.32
CA GLY A 100 -6.53 5.13 -3.12
C GLY A 100 -5.39 5.80 -2.34
N GLY A 101 -4.29 6.01 -3.06
CA GLY A 101 -3.04 6.56 -2.53
C GLY A 101 -1.99 5.47 -2.42
N ILE A 102 -1.04 5.65 -1.52
CA ILE A 102 0.06 4.70 -1.30
C ILE A 102 0.16 4.31 0.16
N PHE A 103 0.38 3.03 0.39
CA PHE A 103 1.00 2.50 1.59
C PHE A 103 2.41 2.00 1.30
N ALA A 104 3.36 2.34 2.17
CA ALA A 104 4.74 1.93 2.05
C ALA A 104 5.32 1.50 3.40
N TYR A 105 6.12 0.44 3.34
CA TYR A 105 7.01 -0.01 4.38
C TYR A 105 8.35 -0.33 3.72
N PRO A 106 9.14 0.70 3.36
CA PRO A 106 10.38 0.49 2.61
C PRO A 106 11.41 -0.27 3.44
N ALA A 107 12.36 -0.88 2.75
CA ALA A 107 13.60 -1.34 3.36
C ALA A 107 14.42 -0.14 3.82
N ASP A 108 15.25 -0.33 4.84
CA ASP A 108 16.09 0.71 5.40
C ASP A 108 17.44 0.14 5.86
N LYS A 109 18.37 1.00 6.27
CA LYS A 109 19.71 0.60 6.71
C LYS A 109 19.70 -0.37 7.90
N LYS A 110 18.65 -0.37 8.74
CA LYS A 110 18.52 -1.29 9.88
C LYS A 110 17.87 -2.62 9.47
N SER A 111 16.98 -2.58 8.48
CA SER A 111 16.28 -3.73 7.92
C SER A 111 16.46 -3.73 6.40
N PRO A 112 17.60 -4.23 5.87
CA PRO A 112 17.94 -4.11 4.45
C PRO A 112 16.97 -4.83 3.50
N LYS A 113 16.27 -5.86 4.02
CA LYS A 113 15.19 -6.55 3.32
C LYS A 113 13.80 -6.02 3.68
N GLY A 114 13.67 -4.99 4.52
CA GLY A 114 12.41 -4.59 5.12
C GLY A 114 11.97 -5.46 6.31
N LYS A 115 10.79 -5.16 6.86
CA LYS A 115 10.32 -5.74 8.13
C LYS A 115 9.20 -6.77 7.97
N LEU A 116 8.37 -6.63 6.95
CA LEU A 116 7.17 -7.43 6.76
C LEU A 116 7.52 -8.76 6.08
N ARG A 117 6.86 -9.86 6.46
CA ARG A 117 7.15 -11.19 5.92
C ARG A 117 6.38 -11.42 4.63
N ILE A 118 7.08 -11.98 3.66
CA ILE A 118 6.57 -12.15 2.29
C ILE A 118 5.30 -13.00 2.29
N LEU A 119 5.34 -14.17 2.91
CA LEU A 119 4.27 -15.18 2.76
C LEU A 119 2.93 -14.80 3.37
N TYR A 120 2.92 -14.11 4.51
CA TYR A 120 1.71 -13.91 5.31
C TYR A 120 1.41 -12.44 5.67
N GLU A 121 2.23 -11.51 5.17
CA GLU A 121 1.93 -10.07 5.26
C GLU A 121 1.93 -9.46 3.85
N CYS A 122 3.04 -9.54 3.12
CA CYS A 122 3.19 -8.86 1.84
C CYS A 122 2.36 -9.49 0.72
N ALA A 123 2.55 -10.78 0.44
CA ALA A 123 1.93 -11.45 -0.71
C ALA A 123 0.39 -11.49 -0.65
N PRO A 124 -0.26 -11.75 0.51
CA PRO A 124 -1.72 -11.68 0.60
C PRO A 124 -2.25 -10.27 0.28
N MET A 125 -1.58 -9.22 0.78
CA MET A 125 -1.98 -7.83 0.53
C MET A 125 -1.71 -7.42 -0.92
N ALA A 126 -0.60 -7.86 -1.51
CA ALA A 126 -0.29 -7.62 -2.91
C ALA A 126 -1.36 -8.20 -3.83
N MET A 127 -1.79 -9.44 -3.60
CA MET A 127 -2.85 -10.06 -4.41
C MET A 127 -4.16 -9.27 -4.35
N VAL A 128 -4.56 -8.82 -3.15
CA VAL A 128 -5.75 -7.95 -3.00
C VAL A 128 -5.60 -6.65 -3.77
N MET A 129 -4.45 -5.96 -3.64
CA MET A 129 -4.22 -4.68 -4.31
C MET A 129 -4.19 -4.82 -5.83
N GLU A 130 -3.51 -5.83 -6.36
CA GLU A 130 -3.42 -6.09 -7.80
C GLU A 130 -4.79 -6.45 -8.38
N ASN A 131 -5.54 -7.37 -7.75
CA ASN A 131 -6.89 -7.72 -8.20
C ASN A 131 -7.88 -6.55 -8.14
N ALA A 132 -7.67 -5.59 -7.23
CA ALA A 132 -8.45 -4.35 -7.14
C ALA A 132 -8.06 -3.29 -8.18
N GLY A 133 -7.10 -3.58 -9.08
CA GLY A 133 -6.62 -2.65 -10.11
C GLY A 133 -5.45 -1.76 -9.69
N GLY A 134 -4.83 -2.06 -8.55
CA GLY A 134 -3.62 -1.42 -8.04
C GLY A 134 -2.33 -2.07 -8.49
N ASN A 135 -1.26 -1.74 -7.78
CA ASN A 135 0.04 -2.39 -7.93
C ASN A 135 0.73 -2.55 -6.57
N ALA A 136 1.63 -3.52 -6.47
CA ALA A 136 2.44 -3.79 -5.29
C ALA A 136 3.85 -4.25 -5.70
N VAL A 137 4.88 -3.57 -5.20
CA VAL A 137 6.29 -3.87 -5.50
C VAL A 137 7.12 -3.93 -4.22
N ASP A 138 8.26 -4.62 -4.27
CA ASP A 138 9.27 -4.60 -3.21
C ASP A 138 10.13 -3.32 -3.26
N SER A 139 11.10 -3.20 -2.36
CA SER A 139 12.03 -2.06 -2.34
C SER A 139 12.98 -1.99 -3.54
N ASN A 140 13.09 -3.06 -4.32
CA ASN A 140 13.86 -3.11 -5.56
C ASN A 140 12.96 -2.87 -6.79
N MET A 141 11.74 -2.41 -6.57
CA MET A 141 10.71 -2.18 -7.60
C MET A 141 10.31 -3.44 -8.37
N LYS A 142 10.60 -4.63 -7.85
CA LYS A 142 10.11 -5.90 -8.43
C LYS A 142 8.67 -6.12 -7.99
N ARG A 143 7.82 -6.58 -8.92
CA ARG A 143 6.44 -6.97 -8.61
C ARG A 143 6.41 -8.00 -7.49
N LEU A 144 5.66 -7.69 -6.43
CA LEU A 144 5.75 -8.43 -5.17
C LEU A 144 5.29 -9.89 -5.31
N MET A 145 4.30 -10.15 -6.16
CA MET A 145 3.82 -11.50 -6.46
C MET A 145 4.83 -12.39 -7.21
N GLU A 146 5.94 -11.82 -7.71
CA GLU A 146 7.03 -12.53 -8.40
C GLU A 146 8.27 -12.70 -7.52
N VAL A 147 8.22 -12.20 -6.28
CA VAL A 147 9.30 -12.38 -5.30
C VAL A 147 9.18 -13.76 -4.68
N VAL A 148 10.18 -14.61 -4.95
CA VAL A 148 10.27 -15.96 -4.36
C VAL A 148 10.98 -15.84 -3.00
N PRO A 149 10.31 -16.16 -1.88
CA PRO A 149 10.93 -16.10 -0.56
C PRO A 149 11.97 -17.21 -0.40
N SER A 150 13.11 -16.90 0.22
CA SER A 150 14.17 -17.87 0.50
C SER A 150 13.82 -18.85 1.63
N HIS A 151 12.95 -18.43 2.56
CA HIS A 151 12.46 -19.24 3.68
C HIS A 151 11.11 -18.70 4.20
N ILE A 152 10.43 -19.44 5.08
CA ILE A 152 9.05 -19.12 5.52
C ILE A 152 8.91 -17.75 6.22
N HIS A 153 9.96 -17.27 6.87
CA HIS A 153 9.98 -15.96 7.55
C HIS A 153 10.72 -14.86 6.76
N ASP A 154 10.95 -15.05 5.46
CA ASP A 154 11.71 -14.08 4.66
C ASP A 154 10.93 -12.76 4.56
N ARG A 155 11.67 -11.67 4.55
CA ARG A 155 11.11 -10.32 4.67
C ARG A 155 11.25 -9.55 3.37
N SER A 156 10.35 -8.62 3.17
CA SER A 156 10.41 -7.65 2.09
C SER A 156 10.03 -6.26 2.59
N GLY A 157 10.59 -5.24 1.94
CA GLY A 157 9.95 -3.93 1.92
C GLY A 157 8.77 -3.98 0.95
N ILE A 158 7.83 -3.08 1.11
CA ILE A 158 6.65 -3.05 0.24
C ILE A 158 6.24 -1.61 -0.06
N TYR A 159 5.84 -1.40 -1.30
CA TYR A 159 5.05 -0.26 -1.73
C TYR A 159 3.81 -0.80 -2.42
N MET A 160 2.63 -0.34 -2.05
CA MET A 160 1.39 -0.76 -2.68
C MET A 160 0.33 0.33 -2.67
N GLY A 161 -0.52 0.32 -3.69
CA GLY A 161 -1.63 1.24 -3.78
C GLY A 161 -2.09 1.54 -5.20
N SER A 162 -2.66 2.72 -5.38
CA SER A 162 -3.23 3.23 -6.63
C SER A 162 -2.25 3.11 -7.79
N LYS A 163 -2.73 2.61 -8.95
CA LYS A 163 -1.90 2.37 -10.13
C LYS A 163 -1.01 3.56 -10.52
N GLU A 164 -1.60 4.73 -10.71
CA GLU A 164 -0.84 5.93 -11.14
C GLU A 164 0.12 6.42 -10.06
N GLU A 165 -0.17 6.15 -8.79
CA GLU A 165 0.73 6.50 -7.69
C GLU A 165 1.92 5.55 -7.60
N MET A 166 1.68 4.26 -7.83
CA MET A 166 2.73 3.25 -7.92
C MET A 166 3.64 3.45 -9.14
N ASP A 167 3.10 3.91 -10.26
CA ASP A 167 3.90 4.28 -11.44
C ASP A 167 4.90 5.41 -11.09
N LYS A 168 4.52 6.37 -10.21
CA LYS A 168 5.45 7.41 -9.70
C LYS A 168 6.51 6.83 -8.75
N VAL A 169 6.13 5.89 -7.88
CA VAL A 169 7.07 5.21 -6.97
C VAL A 169 8.16 4.51 -7.77
N ILE A 170 7.77 3.69 -8.76
CA ILE A 170 8.69 2.93 -9.61
C ILE A 170 9.63 3.87 -10.37
N LYS A 171 9.08 4.92 -10.98
CA LYS A 171 9.87 5.94 -11.69
C LYS A 171 10.87 6.65 -10.80
N ALA A 172 10.54 6.90 -9.53
CA ALA A 172 11.43 7.59 -8.60
C ALA A 172 12.58 6.71 -8.06
N HIS A 173 12.53 5.39 -8.27
CA HIS A 173 13.52 4.42 -7.82
C HIS A 173 14.26 3.71 -8.98
N SER A 174 14.01 4.16 -10.23
CA SER A 174 14.72 3.72 -11.43
C SER A 174 15.81 4.73 -11.79
#